data_AF-A0A1W9R5S6-F1
#
_entry.id   AF-A0A1W9R5S6-F1
#
_cell.length_a   1.000
_cell.length_b   1.000
_cell.length_c   1.000
_cell.angle_alpha   90.00
_cell.angle_beta   90.00
_cell.angle_gamma   90.00
#
_symmetry.space_group_name_H-M   'P 1'
#
loop_
_entity.id
_entity.type
_entity.pdbx_description
1 polymer ?
#
loop_
_entity_poly.entity_id
_entity_poly.type
_entity_poly.pdbx_seq_one_letter_code
_entity_poly.pdbx_strand_id
1 'polypeptide(L)'
;MTDSMQKTITETNRRREKQLKYNEDHGITPTAIIKSTEAILEQTSVADAKAAEPKAYIEREGIDIAADPLVQYMTKEQIEKAIAKLERQMKAAVKELDFIEAARFRDEIFALREKLS
;
A
#
# COMPACT_ATOMS: atom_id res chain seq x y z
N MET A 1 -29.33 -1.65 -22.25
CA MET A 1 -28.12 -2.49 -22.00
C MET A 1 -27.47 -2.77 -23.33
N THR A 2 -26.13 -2.74 -23.40
CA THR A 2 -25.40 -3.14 -24.62
C THR A 2 -25.19 -4.64 -24.66
N ASP A 3 -25.05 -5.22 -25.85
CA ASP A 3 -24.83 -6.66 -26.02
C ASP A 3 -23.57 -7.16 -25.31
N SER A 4 -22.52 -6.36 -25.26
CA SER A 4 -21.28 -6.67 -24.53
C SER A 4 -21.51 -6.75 -23.02
N MET A 5 -22.32 -5.85 -22.46
CA MET A 5 -22.69 -5.93 -21.04
C MET A 5 -23.56 -7.16 -20.76
N GLN A 6 -24.53 -7.46 -21.64
CA GLN A 6 -25.38 -8.63 -21.49
C GLN A 6 -24.57 -9.94 -21.46
N LYS A 7 -23.60 -10.10 -22.37
CA LYS A 7 -22.71 -11.28 -22.40
C LYS A 7 -21.89 -11.42 -21.12
N THR A 8 -21.30 -10.32 -20.64
CA THR A 8 -20.50 -10.32 -19.41
C THR A 8 -21.33 -10.67 -18.19
N ILE A 9 -22.56 -10.14 -18.09
CA ILE A 9 -23.49 -10.44 -16.98
C ILE A 9 -23.89 -11.92 -17.02
N THR A 10 -24.28 -12.44 -18.19
CA THR A 10 -24.67 -13.85 -18.33
C THR A 10 -23.52 -14.79 -17.96
N GLU A 11 -22.29 -14.52 -18.43
CA GLU A 11 -21.13 -15.36 -18.08
C GLU A 11 -20.77 -15.27 -16.59
N THR A 12 -20.91 -14.09 -15.99
CA THR A 12 -20.70 -13.90 -14.54
C THR A 12 -21.70 -14.71 -13.73
N ASN A 13 -22.98 -14.67 -14.11
CA ASN A 13 -24.03 -15.43 -13.42
C ASN A 13 -23.84 -16.94 -13.59
N ARG A 14 -23.53 -17.40 -14.81
CA ARG A 14 -23.23 -18.81 -15.09
C ARG A 14 -22.08 -19.35 -14.23
N ARG A 15 -21.01 -18.57 -14.05
CA ARG A 15 -19.87 -18.95 -13.18
C ARG A 15 -20.27 -18.96 -11.72
N ARG A 16 -21.01 -17.94 -11.26
CA ARG A 16 -21.46 -17.82 -9.87
C ARG A 16 -22.35 -18.99 -9.46
N GLU A 17 -23.31 -19.37 -10.31
CA GLU A 17 -24.19 -20.52 -10.05
C GLU A 17 -23.39 -21.82 -9.88
N LYS A 18 -22.41 -22.07 -10.75
CA LYS A 18 -21.54 -23.24 -10.64
C LYS A 18 -20.73 -23.23 -9.33
N GLN A 19 -20.21 -22.07 -8.93
CA GLN A 19 -19.44 -21.92 -7.70
C GLN A 19 -20.31 -22.14 -6.45
N LEU A 20 -21.52 -21.56 -6.42
CA LEU A 20 -22.45 -21.74 -5.32
C LEU A 20 -22.88 -23.20 -5.16
N LYS A 21 -23.22 -23.86 -6.27
CA LYS A 21 -23.55 -25.29 -6.25
C LYS A 21 -22.39 -26.13 -5.74
N TYR A 22 -21.18 -25.89 -6.26
CA TYR A 22 -19.99 -26.60 -5.78
C TYR A 22 -19.77 -26.38 -4.29
N ASN A 23 -19.93 -25.14 -3.81
CA ASN A 23 -19.76 -24.81 -2.40
C ASN A 23 -20.82 -25.49 -1.52
N GLU A 24 -22.08 -25.53 -1.95
CA GLU A 24 -23.17 -26.23 -1.26
C GLU A 24 -22.91 -27.73 -1.20
N ASP A 25 -22.56 -28.35 -2.33
CA ASP A 25 -22.26 -29.78 -2.45
C ASP A 25 -21.06 -30.20 -1.54
N HIS A 26 -20.13 -29.28 -1.26
CA HIS A 26 -18.91 -29.54 -0.48
C HIS A 26 -18.91 -28.89 0.92
N GLY A 27 -19.99 -28.22 1.32
CA GLY A 27 -20.06 -27.50 2.60
C GLY A 27 -19.04 -26.36 2.76
N ILE A 28 -18.59 -25.76 1.65
CA ILE A 28 -17.59 -24.68 1.65
C ILE A 28 -18.27 -23.35 1.92
N THR A 29 -17.86 -22.66 2.99
CA THR A 29 -18.27 -21.27 3.23
C THR A 29 -17.27 -20.32 2.57
N PRO A 30 -17.69 -19.45 1.63
CA PRO A 30 -16.78 -18.49 1.00
C PRO A 30 -16.22 -17.51 2.03
N THR A 31 -14.90 -17.45 2.14
CA THR A 31 -14.18 -16.49 3.00
C THR A 31 -13.22 -15.65 2.19
N ALA A 32 -12.98 -14.41 2.63
CA ALA A 32 -11.93 -13.59 2.05
C ALA A 32 -10.57 -14.26 2.27
N ILE A 33 -9.73 -14.29 1.22
CA ILE A 33 -8.37 -14.77 1.35
C ILE A 33 -7.57 -13.68 2.07
N ILE A 34 -7.15 -13.94 3.31
CA ILE A 34 -6.24 -13.08 4.06
C ILE A 34 -4.85 -13.69 3.90
N LYS A 35 -3.99 -13.08 3.08
CA LYS A 35 -2.57 -13.44 3.01
C LYS A 35 -1.78 -12.52 3.93
N SER A 36 -0.93 -13.08 4.78
CA SER A 36 0.02 -12.28 5.55
C SER A 36 1.16 -11.78 4.66
N THR A 37 1.86 -10.76 5.12
CA THR A 37 3.08 -10.25 4.48
C THR A 37 4.13 -11.34 4.30
N GLU A 38 4.27 -12.23 5.29
CA GLU A 38 5.19 -13.37 5.23
C GLU A 38 4.76 -14.35 4.13
N ALA A 39 3.46 -14.66 4.01
CA ALA A 39 2.95 -15.55 2.98
C ALA A 39 3.11 -15.00 1.55
N ILE A 40 3.11 -13.67 1.39
CA ILE A 40 3.39 -13.01 0.11
C ILE A 40 4.88 -13.07 -0.20
N LEU A 41 5.73 -12.74 0.78
CA LEU A 41 7.18 -12.76 0.64
C LEU A 41 7.71 -14.18 0.39
N GLU A 42 7.12 -15.21 1.01
CA GLU A 42 7.49 -16.60 0.78
C GLU A 42 7.16 -17.03 -0.66
N GLN A 43 5.99 -16.65 -1.20
CA GLN A 43 5.65 -16.89 -2.61
C GLN A 43 6.60 -16.16 -3.58
N THR A 44 7.05 -14.95 -3.23
CA THR A 44 8.01 -14.19 -4.04
C THR A 44 9.43 -14.72 -3.90
N SER A 45 9.85 -15.20 -2.73
CA SER A 45 11.20 -15.73 -2.48
C SER A 45 11.51 -16.98 -3.30
N VAL A 46 10.49 -17.80 -3.59
CA VAL A 46 10.61 -18.97 -4.48
C VAL A 46 10.82 -18.53 -5.94
N ALA A 47 10.33 -17.34 -6.32
CA ALA A 47 10.58 -16.75 -7.64
C ALA A 47 11.91 -15.98 -7.73
N ASP A 48 12.38 -15.40 -6.62
CA ASP A 48 13.53 -14.47 -6.55
C ASP A 48 14.82 -15.08 -5.96
N ALA A 49 15.00 -16.41 -6.00
CA ALA A 49 16.17 -17.12 -5.44
C ALA A 49 17.56 -16.74 -6.03
N LYS A 50 17.70 -15.60 -6.73
CA LYS A 50 18.95 -15.07 -7.29
C LYS A 50 19.21 -13.58 -7.05
N ALA A 51 18.43 -12.86 -6.24
CA ALA A 51 18.71 -11.45 -5.99
C ALA A 51 19.11 -11.16 -4.53
N ALA A 52 20.29 -10.57 -4.41
CA ALA A 52 21.06 -10.22 -3.22
C ALA A 52 20.27 -9.67 -2.00
N GLU A 53 20.82 -9.94 -0.81
CA GLU A 53 20.35 -9.46 0.49
C GLU A 53 20.11 -7.94 0.50
N PRO A 54 18.88 -7.48 0.79
CA PRO A 54 18.65 -6.06 1.08
C PRO A 54 19.10 -5.78 2.52
N LYS A 55 19.97 -4.78 2.68
CA LYS A 55 20.35 -4.23 3.99
C LYS A 55 19.07 -3.86 4.75
N ALA A 56 18.84 -4.49 5.89
CA ALA A 56 17.69 -4.25 6.73
C ALA A 56 17.61 -2.76 7.10
N TYR A 57 16.46 -2.14 6.80
CA TYR A 57 16.14 -0.80 7.29
C TYR A 57 16.01 -0.88 8.81
N ILE A 58 16.94 -0.25 9.52
CA ILE A 58 16.82 -0.08 10.97
C ILE A 58 15.95 1.15 11.17
N GLU A 59 14.68 0.91 11.53
CA GLU A 59 13.76 1.94 11.99
C GLU A 59 14.40 2.66 13.18
N ARG A 60 14.80 3.92 12.97
CA ARG A 60 15.26 4.77 14.07
C ARG A 60 14.02 5.17 14.85
N GLU A 61 13.85 4.59 16.04
CA GLU A 61 12.89 5.07 17.04
C GLU A 61 13.07 6.58 17.21
N GLY A 62 12.01 7.34 16.95
CA GLY A 62 11.94 8.78 17.21
C GLY A 62 12.71 9.63 16.21
N ILE A 63 12.12 9.89 15.05
CA ILE A 63 12.51 11.07 14.28
C ILE A 63 11.90 12.29 14.98
N ASP A 64 12.71 12.97 15.80
CA ASP A 64 12.42 14.19 16.57
C ASP A 64 12.08 15.44 15.70
N ILE A 65 11.44 15.27 14.53
CA ILE A 65 10.92 16.41 13.74
C ILE A 65 9.84 17.17 14.52
N ALA A 66 9.23 16.53 15.53
CA ALA A 66 8.29 17.18 16.44
C ALA A 66 8.88 18.40 17.17
N ALA A 67 10.20 18.48 17.33
CA ALA A 67 10.92 19.51 18.07
C ALA A 67 11.47 20.67 17.22
N ASP A 68 11.22 20.71 15.90
CA ASP A 68 11.62 21.87 15.09
C ASP A 68 10.67 23.06 15.36
N PRO A 69 11.14 24.15 16.00
CA PRO A 69 10.29 25.27 16.41
C PRO A 69 9.58 25.94 15.23
N LEU A 70 10.12 25.82 14.01
CA LEU A 70 9.59 26.45 12.82
C LEU A 70 8.27 25.83 12.35
N VAL A 71 8.07 24.53 12.59
CA VAL A 71 6.85 23.82 12.15
C VAL A 71 5.64 24.21 13.02
N GLN A 72 5.86 24.64 14.27
CA GLN A 72 4.79 25.14 15.15
C GLN A 72 4.17 26.46 14.67
N TYR A 73 4.88 27.24 13.84
CA TYR A 73 4.42 28.53 13.33
C TYR A 73 3.91 28.46 11.88
N MET A 74 3.90 27.28 11.25
CA MET A 74 3.38 27.15 9.88
C MET A 74 1.86 27.20 9.87
N THR A 75 1.29 27.90 8.90
CA THR A 75 -0.16 27.86 8.67
C THR A 75 -0.55 26.49 8.07
N LYS A 76 -1.82 26.08 8.25
CA LYS A 76 -2.35 24.83 7.67
C LYS A 76 -2.05 24.72 6.18
N GLU A 77 -2.19 25.82 5.44
CA GLU A 77 -1.90 25.91 4.00
C GLU A 77 -0.42 25.67 3.67
N GLN A 78 0.50 26.13 4.52
CA GLN A 78 1.94 25.91 4.34
C GLN A 78 2.32 24.46 4.61
N ILE A 79 1.68 23.83 5.61
CA ILE A 79 1.87 22.41 5.93
C ILE A 79 1.35 21.54 4.77
N GLU A 80 0.16 21.83 4.25
CA GLU A 80 -0.39 21.12 3.07
C GLU A 80 0.52 21.24 1.85
N LYS A 81 1.08 22.43 1.60
CA LYS A 81 2.03 22.65 0.50
C LYS A 81 3.33 21.87 0.70
N ALA A 82 3.82 21.78 1.95
CA ALA A 82 5.00 20.98 2.29
C ALA A 82 4.74 19.48 2.09
N ILE A 83 3.59 18.96 2.54
CA ILE A 83 3.16 17.58 2.30
C ILE A 83 3.11 17.28 0.80
N ALA A 84 2.48 18.15 0.01
CA ALA A 84 2.38 17.97 -1.44
C ALA A 84 3.75 17.94 -2.13
N LYS A 85 4.73 18.69 -1.62
CA LYS A 85 6.11 18.67 -2.11
C LYS A 85 6.80 17.35 -1.75
N LEU A 86 6.72 16.92 -0.50
CA LEU A 86 7.30 15.67 -0.02
C LEU A 86 6.69 14.45 -0.74
N GLU A 87 5.38 14.46 -1.00
CA GLU A 87 4.72 13.39 -1.76
C GLU A 87 5.27 13.26 -3.19
N ARG A 88 5.62 14.39 -3.83
CA ARG A 88 6.27 14.38 -5.15
C ARG A 88 7.68 13.81 -5.06
N GLN A 89 8.45 14.17 -4.03
CA GLN A 89 9.80 13.68 -3.82
C GLN A 89 9.82 12.19 -3.50
N MET A 90 8.89 11.70 -2.66
CA MET A 90 8.69 10.28 -2.38
C MET A 90 8.38 9.50 -3.66
N LYS A 91 7.45 9.98 -4.49
CA LYS A 91 7.13 9.33 -5.79
C LYS A 91 8.32 9.29 -6.74
N ALA A 92 9.15 10.33 -6.74
CA ALA A 92 10.38 10.36 -7.54
C ALA A 92 11.39 9.32 -7.02
N ALA A 93 11.64 9.26 -5.71
CA ALA A 93 12.52 8.28 -5.09
C ALA A 93 12.07 6.83 -5.36
N VAL A 94 10.76 6.55 -5.27
CA VAL A 94 10.19 5.24 -5.63
C VAL A 94 10.45 4.89 -7.11
N LYS A 95 10.33 5.87 -8.01
CA LYS A 95 10.61 5.68 -9.44
C LYS A 95 12.10 5.38 -9.69
N GLU A 96 12.98 5.94 -8.87
CA GLU A 96 14.43 5.71 -8.91
C GLU A 96 14.86 4.47 -8.11
N LEU A 97 13.92 3.72 -7.52
CA LEU A 97 14.14 2.55 -6.67
C LEU A 97 14.92 2.86 -5.38
N ASP A 98 14.96 4.12 -4.95
CA ASP A 98 15.53 4.53 -3.67
C ASP A 98 14.46 4.46 -2.57
N PHE A 99 14.30 3.27 -2.01
CA PHE A 99 13.29 2.99 -0.99
C PHE A 99 13.66 3.56 0.38
N ILE A 100 14.93 3.84 0.65
CA ILE A 100 15.38 4.41 1.93
C ILE A 100 14.93 5.86 2.01
N GLU A 101 15.19 6.65 0.96
CA GLU A 101 14.73 8.04 0.91
C GLU A 101 13.21 8.13 0.80
N ALA A 102 12.56 7.22 0.07
CA ALA A 102 11.09 7.17 0.02
C ALA A 102 10.48 6.90 1.40
N ALA A 103 11.07 6.01 2.20
CA ALA A 103 10.64 5.75 3.58
C ALA A 103 10.81 7.00 4.46
N ARG A 104 11.94 7.72 4.32
CA ARG A 104 12.17 8.96 5.06
C ARG A 104 11.11 10.02 4.74
N PHE A 105 10.83 10.25 3.45
CA PHE A 105 9.79 11.21 3.05
C PHE A 105 8.40 10.80 3.54
N ARG A 106 8.08 9.51 3.56
CA ARG A 106 6.82 9.00 4.12
C ARG A 106 6.70 9.36 5.60
N ASP A 107 7.75 9.13 6.38
CA ASP A 107 7.73 9.40 7.82
C ASP A 107 7.63 10.91 8.11
N GLU A 108 8.33 11.75 7.33
CA GLU A 108 8.19 13.22 7.36
C GLU A 108 6.74 13.67 7.05
N ILE A 109 6.08 13.07 6.05
CA ILE A 109 4.68 13.36 5.73
C ILE A 109 3.76 12.99 6.89
N PHE A 110 3.97 11.85 7.54
CA PHE A 110 3.18 11.44 8.70
C PHE A 110 3.30 12.44 9.85
N ALA A 111 4.51 12.87 10.18
CA ALA A 111 4.75 13.86 11.22
C ALA A 111 4.04 15.20 10.93
N LEU A 112 4.03 15.65 9.67
CA LEU A 112 3.33 16.86 9.26
C LEU A 112 1.79 16.72 9.30
N ARG A 113 1.27 15.54 8.95
CA ARG A 113 -0.17 15.26 9.01
C ARG A 113 -0.68 15.20 10.44
N GLU A 114 0.11 14.67 11.36
CA GLU A 114 -0.24 14.64 12.80
C GLU A 114 -0.43 16.06 13.37
N LYS A 115 0.39 17.02 12.93
CA LYS A 115 0.26 18.44 13.32
C LYS A 115 -0.94 19.16 12.71
N LEU A 116 -1.57 18.59 11.68
CA LEU A 116 -2.77 19.14 11.05
C LEU A 116 -4.06 18.65 11.72
N SER A 117 -3.99 17.51 12.43
CA SER A 117 -5.06 16.95 13.26
C SER A 117 -5.29 17.77 14.52
#